data_AF-A0A482SY23-F1
#
_entry.id   AF-A0A482SY23-F1
#
_cell.length_a   1.000
_cell.length_b   1.000
_cell.length_c   1.000
_cell.angle_alpha   90.00
_cell.angle_beta   90.00
_cell.angle_gamma   90.00
#
_symmetry.space_group_name_H-M   'P 1'
#
loop_
_entity.id
_entity.type
_entity.pdbx_description
1 polymer ?
#
loop_
_entity_poly.entity_id
_entity_poly.type
_entity_poly.pdbx_seq_one_letter_code
_entity_poly.pdbx_strand_id
1 'polypeptide(L)' 'MDRRTRLIVYYLVIVVSVLSGFVVLYNYGMATWEGRPQPLYRSVGVVVQTVTTVGYGGDAP' A
#
# COMPACT_ATOMS: atom_id res chain seq x y z
N MET A 1 -5.77 -28.92 -2.25
CA MET A 1 -5.28 -27.75 -3.00
C MET A 1 -3.97 -28.10 -3.68
N ASP A 2 -3.88 -27.88 -4.98
CA ASP A 2 -2.67 -28.16 -5.75
C ASP A 2 -1.49 -27.33 -5.27
N ARG A 3 -0.26 -27.85 -5.45
CA ARG A 3 0.97 -27.14 -5.03
C ARG A 3 1.08 -25.75 -5.65
N ARG A 4 0.59 -25.59 -6.89
CA ARG A 4 0.51 -24.29 -7.58
C ARG A 4 -0.43 -23.32 -6.86
N THR A 5 -1.63 -23.77 -6.50
CA THR A 5 -2.60 -22.96 -5.75
C THR A 5 -2.03 -22.49 -4.42
N ARG A 6 -1.35 -23.37 -3.69
CA ARG A 6 -0.74 -23.00 -2.40
C ARG A 6 0.35 -21.94 -2.55
N LEU A 7 1.18 -22.04 -3.60
CA LEU A 7 2.20 -21.04 -3.90
C LEU A 7 1.59 -19.69 -4.31
N ILE A 8 0.53 -19.70 -5.12
CA ILE A 8 -0.20 -18.47 -5.52
C ILE A 8 -0.79 -17.78 -4.29
N VAL A 9 -1.41 -18.54 -3.39
CA VAL A 9 -1.98 -17.99 -2.15
C VAL A 9 -0.89 -17.39 -1.26
N TYR A 10 0.23 -18.09 -1.05
CA TYR A 10 1.33 -17.53 -0.28
C TYR A 10 1.91 -16.27 -0.90
N TYR A 11 2.06 -16.25 -2.22
CA TYR A 11 2.54 -15.07 -2.94
C TYR A 11 1.58 -13.89 -2.76
N LEU A 12 0.27 -14.09 -2.93
CA LEU A 12 -0.74 -13.06 -2.71
C LEU A 12 -0.74 -12.54 -1.26
N VAL A 13 -0.64 -13.44 -0.28
CA VAL A 13 -0.59 -13.05 1.14
C VAL A 13 0.64 -12.19 1.43
N ILE A 14 1.81 -12.56 0.90
CA ILE A 14 3.04 -11.77 1.07
C ILE A 14 2.88 -10.40 0.43
N VAL A 15 2.39 -10.33 -0.81
CA VAL A 15 2.18 -9.05 -1.51
C VAL A 15 1.22 -8.15 -0.74
N VAL A 16 0.07 -8.66 -0.31
CA VAL A 16 -0.92 -7.89 0.46
C VAL A 16 -0.34 -7.43 1.81
N SER A 17 0.45 -8.28 2.48
CA SER A 17 1.08 -7.92 3.75
C SER A 17 2.08 -6.79 3.58
N VAL A 18 2.93 -6.85 2.55
CA VAL A 18 3.91 -5.80 2.22
C VAL A 18 3.20 -4.49 1.87
N LEU A 19 2.18 -4.54 1.01
CA LEU A 19 1.38 -3.35 0.64
C LEU A 19 0.71 -2.73 1.86
N SER A 20 0.11 -3.54 2.74
CA SER A 20 -0.52 -3.06 3.96
C SER A 20 0.49 -2.39 4.90
N GLY A 21 1.71 -2.93 4.99
CA GLY A 21 2.81 -2.32 5.74
C GLY A 21 3.15 -0.92 5.21
N PHE A 22 3.28 -0.77 3.89
CA PHE A 22 3.51 0.54 3.27
C PHE A 22 2.35 1.51 3.51
N VAL A 23 1.10 1.06 3.44
CA VAL A 23 -0.08 1.89 3.69
C VAL A 23 -0.09 2.45 5.10
N VAL A 24 0.15 1.59 6.10
CA VAL A 24 0.19 2.01 7.51
C VAL A 24 1.35 2.97 7.74
N LEU A 25 2.53 2.66 7.20
CA LEU A 25 3.72 3.51 7.35
C LEU A 25 3.51 4.88 6.71
N TYR A 26 2.93 4.94 5.51
CA TYR A 26 2.62 6.18 4.82
C TYR A 26 1.55 6.99 5.56
N ASN A 27 0.47 6.34 5.99
CA ASN A 27 -0.58 7.02 6.77
C ASN A 27 -0.05 7.59 8.09
N TYR A 28 0.78 6.82 8.79
CA TYR A 28 1.42 7.26 10.02
C TYR A 28 2.40 8.41 9.77
N GLY A 29 3.23 8.34 8.73
CA GLY A 29 4.16 9.41 8.35
C GLY A 29 3.44 10.71 7.98
N MET A 30 2.35 10.62 7.22
CA MET A 30 1.49 11.78 6.91
C MET A 30 0.90 12.41 8.18
N ALA A 31 0.47 11.59 9.15
CA ALA A 31 -0.11 12.07 10.39
C ALA A 31 0.93 12.66 11.35
N THR A 32 2.13 12.08 11.44
CA THR A 32 3.17 12.51 12.39
C THR A 32 4.10 13.59 11.86
N TRP A 33 4.48 13.54 10.59
CA TRP A 33 5.46 14.48 10.02
C TRP A 33 4.81 15.62 9.25
N GLU A 34 3.75 15.34 8.48
CA GLU A 34 3.07 16.37 7.69
C GLU A 34 1.88 17.02 8.40
N GLY A 35 1.45 16.46 9.53
CA GLY A 35 0.27 16.94 10.26
C GLY A 35 -1.03 16.86 9.44
N ARG A 36 -1.06 16.00 8.40
CA ARG A 36 -2.18 15.80 7.49
C ARG A 36 -2.81 14.44 7.74
N PRO A 37 -3.67 14.29 8.77
CA PRO A 37 -4.38 13.04 9.00
C PRO A 37 -5.33 12.78 7.82
N GLN A 38 -5.05 11.74 7.06
CA GLN A 38 -5.85 11.31 5.93
C GLN A 38 -6.45 9.92 6.18
N PRO A 39 -7.63 9.62 5.63
CA PRO A 39 -8.24 8.31 5.81
C PRO A 39 -7.42 7.22 5.09
N LEU A 40 -7.39 6.02 5.67
CA LEU A 40 -6.56 4.90 5.21
C LEU A 40 -6.76 4.56 3.73
N TYR A 41 -7.98 4.66 3.20
CA TYR A 41 -8.26 4.39 1.78
C TYR A 41 -7.49 5.33 0.83
N ARG A 42 -7.19 6.56 1.26
CA ARG A 42 -6.39 7.51 0.48
C ARG A 42 -4.94 7.06 0.39
N SER A 43 -4.36 6.66 1.53
CA SER A 43 -3.01 6.07 1.60
C SER A 43 -2.89 4.78 0.80
N VAL A 44 -3.93 3.93 0.76
CA VAL A 44 -3.98 2.75 -0.13
C VAL A 44 -3.84 3.16 -1.60
N GLY A 45 -4.63 4.14 -2.04
CA GLY A 45 -4.60 4.62 -3.42
C GLY A 45 -3.21 5.13 -3.84
N VAL A 46 -2.55 5.89 -2.96
CA VAL A 46 -1.19 6.41 -3.21
C VAL A 46 -0.18 5.26 -3.34
N VAL A 47 -0.15 4.34 -2.38
CA VAL A 47 0.79 3.20 -2.39
C VAL A 47 0.59 2.32 -3.63
N VAL A 48 -0.67 2.04 -4.01
CA VAL A 48 -0.97 1.26 -5.21
C VAL A 48 -0.47 1.97 -6.47
N GLN A 49 -0.68 3.28 -6.60
CA GLN A 49 -0.20 4.06 -7.74
C GLN A 49 1.33 4.06 -7.83
N THR A 50 2.02 4.18 -6.70
CA THR A 50 3.49 4.15 -6.66
C THR A 50 4.02 2.79 -7.07
N VAL A 51 3.49 1.69 -6.50
CA VAL A 51 3.95 0.33 -6.80
C VAL A 51 3.63 -0.09 -8.23
N THR A 52 2.50 0.36 -8.77
CA THR A 52 2.12 0.13 -10.18
C THR A 52 2.71 1.16 -11.14
N THR A 53 3.48 2.13 -10.64
CA THR A 53 4.09 3.23 -11.40
C THR A 53 3.09 4.08 -12.21
N VAL A 54 1.81 4.07 -11.84
CA VAL A 54 0.77 4.92 -12.47
C VAL A 54 0.99 6.39 -12.13
N GLY A 55 1.23 6.69 -10.84
CA GLY A 55 1.65 8.02 -10.38
C GLY A 55 0.77 9.20 -10.81
N TYR A 56 -0.50 9.27 -10.42
CA TYR A 56 -1.37 10.41 -10.78
C TYR A 56 -0.95 11.76 -10.15
N GLY A 57 0.01 11.75 -9.22
CA GLY A 57 0.58 12.98 -8.64
C GLY A 57 -0.29 13.68 -7.60
N GLY A 58 -1.36 13.04 -7.10
CA GLY A 58 -2.31 13.67 -6.18
C GLY A 58 -1.74 14.08 -4.80
N ASP A 59 -0.66 13.45 -4.35
CA ASP A 59 0.09 13.76 -3.12
C ASP A 59 1.56 14.15 -3.43
N ALA A 60 1.86 14.60 -4.65
CA ALA A 60 3.17 15.14 -5.00
C ALA A 60 3.31 16.58 -4.49
N PRO A 61 4.50 16.99 -3.96
CA PRO A 61 4.77 18.35 -3.47
C PRO A 61 4.72 19.42 -4.58
#